data_AF-V4HBK0-F1
#
_entry.id   AF-V4HBK0-F1
#
_cell.length_a   1.000
_cell.length_b   1.000
_cell.length_c   1.000
_cell.angle_alpha   90.00
_cell.angle_beta   90.00
_cell.angle_gamma   90.00
#
_symmetry.space_group_name_H-M   'P 1'
#
loop_
_entity.id
_entity.type
_entity.pdbx_description
1 polymer ?
#
loop_
_entity_poly.entity_id
_entity_poly.type
_entity_poly.pdbx_seq_one_letter_code
_entity_poly.pdbx_strand_id
1 'polypeptide(L)' 'MMVFLSIFQSVLAAMFGVQSSKKYHRDFKSSHFWPYAVIATLFVVIFVVSLIFLVDGVIATAQNH' A
#
# COMPACT_ATOMS: atom_id res chain seq x y z
N MET A 1 -19.34 3.25 8.71
CA MET A 1 -17.94 2.78 8.68
C MET A 1 -17.24 3.51 7.54
N MET A 2 -16.24 4.35 7.84
CA MET A 2 -15.71 5.37 6.92
C MET A 2 -15.10 4.74 5.66
N VAL A 3 -15.58 5.13 4.47
CA VAL A 3 -15.20 4.57 3.14
C VAL A 3 -13.69 4.50 2.94
N PHE A 4 -12.96 5.51 3.42
CA PHE A 4 -11.49 5.59 3.37
C PHE A 4 -10.79 4.38 4.02
N LEU A 5 -11.19 4.00 5.24
CA LEU A 5 -10.61 2.85 5.93
C LEU A 5 -10.83 1.54 5.16
N SER A 6 -11.96 1.44 4.47
CA SER A 6 -12.29 0.25 3.67
C SER A 6 -11.42 0.13 2.42
N ILE A 7 -11.06 1.26 1.80
CA ILE A 7 -10.15 1.31 0.65
C ILE A 7 -8.73 0.99 1.11
N PHE A 8 -8.27 1.62 2.20
CA PHE A 8 -6.96 1.34 2.79
C PHE A 8 -6.78 -0.15 3.14
N GLN A 9 -7.78 -0.75 3.81
CA GLN A 9 -7.75 -2.18 4.13
C GLN A 9 -7.78 -3.07 2.88
N SER A 10 -8.45 -2.64 1.81
CA SER A 10 -8.49 -3.42 0.56
C SER A 10 -7.16 -3.39 -0.17
N VAL A 11 -6.51 -2.21 -0.23
CA VAL A 11 -5.16 -2.06 -0.80
C VAL A 11 -4.16 -2.92 -0.01
N LEU A 12 -4.18 -2.88 1.32
CA LEU A 12 -3.33 -3.75 2.14
C LEU A 12 -3.62 -5.24 1.89
N ALA A 13 -4.89 -5.64 1.86
CA ALA A 13 -5.25 -7.04 1.63
C ALA A 13 -4.82 -7.53 0.24
N ALA A 14 -4.90 -6.67 -0.78
CA ALA A 14 -4.41 -6.97 -2.12
C ALA A 14 -2.88 -7.13 -2.13
N MET A 15 -2.14 -6.27 -1.43
CA MET A 15 -0.68 -6.34 -1.34
C MET A 15 -0.18 -7.61 -0.67
N PHE A 16 -0.82 -8.04 0.42
CA PHE A 16 -0.49 -9.27 1.13
C PHE A 16 -1.14 -10.53 0.51
N GLY A 17 -1.89 -10.39 -0.59
CA GLY A 17 -2.60 -11.50 -1.22
C GLY A 17 -3.78 -12.07 -0.43
N VAL A 18 -4.12 -11.49 0.73
CA VAL A 18 -5.23 -11.90 1.61
C VAL A 18 -6.57 -11.24 1.23
N GLN A 19 -6.70 -10.75 0.00
CA GLN A 19 -7.91 -10.11 -0.49
C GLN A 19 -9.09 -11.10 -0.55
N SER A 20 -10.19 -10.76 0.12
CA SER A 20 -11.43 -11.55 0.05
C SER A 20 -12.16 -11.30 -1.28
N SER A 21 -12.76 -12.35 -1.85
CA SER A 21 -13.55 -12.28 -3.09
C SER A 21 -14.67 -11.23 -3.05
N LYS A 22 -15.28 -11.00 -1.88
CA LYS A 22 -16.31 -9.96 -1.69
C LYS A 22 -15.76 -8.54 -1.83
N LYS A 23 -14.53 -8.29 -1.34
CA LYS A 23 -13.86 -6.99 -1.48
C LYS A 23 -13.41 -6.76 -2.91
N TYR A 24 -12.81 -7.78 -3.53
CA TYR A 24 -12.46 -7.77 -4.95
C TYR A 24 -13.68 -7.44 -5.82
N HIS A 25 -14.79 -8.17 -5.70
CA HIS A 25 -15.99 -7.88 -6.50
C HIS A 25 -16.54 -6.47 -6.26
N ARG A 26 -16.49 -5.97 -5.03
CA ARG A 26 -16.93 -4.61 -4.71
C ARG A 26 -16.03 -3.54 -5.32
N ASP A 27 -14.72 -3.75 -5.27
CA ASP A 27 -13.74 -2.76 -5.73
C ASP A 27 -13.67 -2.77 -7.28
N PHE A 28 -13.77 -3.93 -7.91
CA PHE A 28 -13.74 -4.09 -9.37
C PHE A 28 -15.09 -3.89 -10.07
N LYS A 29 -16.22 -3.97 -9.35
CA LYS A 29 -17.53 -3.50 -9.84
C LYS A 29 -17.82 -2.04 -9.48
N SER A 30 -16.96 -1.39 -8.70
CA SER A 30 -17.13 0.03 -8.42
C SER A 30 -17.00 0.83 -9.72
N SER A 31 -17.82 1.86 -9.89
CA SER A 31 -17.89 2.62 -11.16
C SER A 31 -16.54 3.22 -11.56
N HIS A 32 -15.65 3.50 -10.60
CA HIS A 32 -14.37 4.17 -10.83
C HIS A 32 -13.23 3.45 -10.10
N PHE A 33 -12.33 2.79 -10.83
CA PHE A 33 -11.15 2.10 -10.28
C PHE A 33 -10.05 3.05 -9.79
N TRP A 34 -10.04 4.29 -10.30
CA TRP A 34 -8.99 5.31 -10.07
C TRP A 34 -8.63 5.58 -8.60
N PRO A 35 -9.58 5.68 -7.65
CA PRO A 35 -9.24 5.92 -6.23
C PRO A 35 -8.36 4.81 -5.64
N TYR A 36 -8.56 3.56 -6.06
CA TYR A 36 -7.76 2.42 -5.60
C TYR A 36 -6.35 2.45 -6.20
N ALA A 37 -6.24 2.79 -7.49
CA ALA A 37 -4.95 2.93 -8.16
C ALA A 37 -4.11 4.05 -7.53
N VAL A 38 -4.69 5.23 -7.27
CA VAL A 38 -3.99 6.35 -6.65
C VAL A 38 -3.47 6.00 -5.26
N ILE A 39 -4.29 5.38 -4.42
CA ILE A 39 -3.89 4.99 -3.06
C ILE A 39 -2.82 3.90 -3.09
N ALA A 40 -2.94 2.91 -3.99
CA ALA A 40 -1.94 1.87 -4.16
C ALA A 40 -0.60 2.44 -4.62
N THR A 41 -0.59 3.33 -5.63
CA THR A 41 0.62 4.00 -6.10
C THR A 41 1.25 4.85 -5.00
N LEU A 42 0.47 5.64 -4.28
CA LEU A 42 0.96 6.45 -3.17
C LEU A 42 1.61 5.57 -2.08
N PHE A 43 0.97 4.46 -1.73
CA PHE A 43 1.52 3.50 -0.77
C PHE A 43 2.85 2.91 -1.23
N VAL A 44 2.95 2.49 -2.51
CA VAL A 44 4.19 1.94 -3.08
C VAL A 44 5.31 2.99 -3.08
N VAL A 45 5.02 4.24 -3.45
CA VAL A 45 6.00 5.33 -3.42
C VAL A 45 6.52 5.55 -1.98
N ILE A 46 5.61 5.62 -1.00
CA ILE A 46 5.99 5.76 0.42
C ILE A 46 6.85 4.57 0.86
N PHE A 47 6.48 3.35 0.47
CA PHE A 47 7.23 2.15 0.80
C PHE A 47 8.65 2.18 0.23
N VAL A 48 8.82 2.51 -1.05
CA VAL A 48 10.15 2.61 -1.68
C VAL A 48 11.00 3.69 -1.02
N VAL A 49 10.43 4.87 -0.76
CA VAL A 49 11.13 5.96 -0.04
C VAL A 49 11.55 5.50 1.36
N SER A 50 10.69 4.79 2.08
CA SER A 50 11.04 4.26 3.40
C SER A 50 12.18 3.24 3.35
N LEU A 51 12.23 2.40 2.31
CA LEU A 51 13.33 1.45 2.11
C LEU A 51 14.65 2.16 1.79
N ILE A 52 14.63 3.23 1.00
CA ILE A 52 15.83 4.04 0.72
C ILE A 52 16.40 4.57 2.04
N PHE A 53 15.57 5.25 2.85
CA PHE A 53 16.01 5.77 4.15
C PHE A 53 16.48 4.68 5.12
N LEU A 54 15.81 3.51 5.11
CA LEU A 54 16.23 2.38 5.92
C LEU A 54 17.62 1.89 5.51
N VAL A 55 17.85 1.69 4.21
CA VAL A 55 19.14 1.22 3.68
C VAL A 55 20.23 2.23 3.98
N ASP A 56 19.98 3.51 3.73
CA ASP A 56 20.94 4.58 4.04
C ASP A 56 21.28 4.61 5.53
N GLY A 57 20.27 4.46 6.40
CA GLY A 57 20.45 4.37 7.84
C GLY A 57 21.29 3.15 8.25
N VAL A 58 21.00 1.97 7.70
CA VAL A 58 21.76 0.75 7.97
C VAL A 58 23.22 0.91 7.55
N ILE A 59 23.47 1.44 6.34
CA ILE A 59 24.84 1.69 5.85
C ILE A 59 25.56 2.70 6.74
N ALA A 60 24.90 3.80 7.12
CA ALA A 60 25.48 4.81 8.00
C ALA A 60 25.85 4.22 9.38
N THR A 61 25.02 3.34 9.94
CA THR A 61 25.36 2.65 11.20
C THR A 61 26.51 1.66 11.03
N ALA A 62 26.59 0.98 9.87
CA ALA A 62 27.64 -0.01 9.60
C ALA A 62 29.03 0.62 9.34
N GLN A 63 29.09 1.84 8.80
CA GLN A 63 30.35 2.58 8.58
C GLN A 63 30.87 3.30 9.82
N ASN A 64 30.02 3.48 10.84
CA ASN A 64 30.37 4.11 12.12
C ASN A 64 31.00 3.13 13.13
N HIS A 65 31.16 1.86 12.74
CA HIS A 65 31.95 0.84 13.44
C HIS A 65 33.18 0.46 12.61
#